data_AF-A0A7C5QWH9-F1
#
_entry.id   AF-A0A7C5QWH9-F1
#
_cell.length_a   1.000
_cell.length_b   1.000
_cell.length_c   1.000
_cell.angle_alpha   90.00
_cell.angle_beta   90.00
_cell.angle_gamma   90.00
#
_symmetry.space_group_name_H-M   'P 1'
#
loop_
_entity.id
_entity.type
_entity.pdbx_description
1 polymer ?
#
loop_
_entity_poly.entity_id
_entity_poly.type
_entity_poly.pdbx_seq_one_letter_code
_entity_poly.pdbx_strand_id
1 'polypeptide(L)'
;KPKMIVLIKTGRDQYMGTKKFFTNGTGMSAEATEWLIDQGVRVMGIDQWGWDLPLPYMIKKAKETNNPELFWEAHLVGCRKEYCHIEQLTNLDALPLSGFKVAVFPLKIMGASAAPARVVAMMEEG
;
A
#
# COMPACT_ATOMS: atom_id res chain seq x y z
N LYS A 1 -13.85 -2.10 -11.49
CA LYS A 1 -14.86 -1.08 -11.85
C LYS A 1 -14.19 0.29 -11.86
N PRO A 2 -14.59 1.24 -12.72
CA PRO A 2 -14.05 2.60 -12.69
C PRO A 2 -14.15 3.21 -11.28
N LYS A 3 -13.11 3.93 -10.84
CA LYS A 3 -13.01 4.57 -9.51
C LYS A 3 -13.00 3.61 -8.31
N MET A 4 -12.69 2.32 -8.50
CA MET A 4 -12.47 1.41 -7.38
C MET A 4 -11.18 1.75 -6.64
N ILE A 5 -11.26 1.72 -5.32
CA ILE A 5 -10.10 1.69 -4.41
C ILE A 5 -9.94 0.25 -3.93
N VAL A 6 -8.73 -0.28 -4.02
CA VAL A 6 -8.41 -1.64 -3.55
C VAL A 6 -7.58 -1.54 -2.27
N LEU A 7 -8.04 -2.18 -1.21
CA LEU A 7 -7.35 -2.24 0.08
C LEU A 7 -6.81 -3.66 0.30
N ILE A 8 -5.52 -3.75 0.58
CA ILE A 8 -4.82 -5.00 0.88
C ILE A 8 -4.78 -5.15 2.39
N LYS A 9 -5.58 -6.09 2.89
CA LYS A 9 -5.68 -6.43 4.31
C LYS A 9 -4.71 -7.56 4.65
N THR A 10 -3.67 -7.23 5.39
CA THR A 10 -2.60 -8.15 5.81
C THR A 10 -2.64 -8.43 7.31
N GLY A 11 -3.37 -7.62 8.09
CA GLY A 11 -3.43 -7.69 9.56
C GLY A 11 -2.10 -7.33 10.22
N ARG A 12 -1.26 -6.52 9.57
CA ARG A 12 0.05 -6.11 10.10
C ARG A 12 -0.01 -4.80 10.89
N ASP A 13 -1.12 -4.09 10.83
CA ASP A 13 -1.42 -2.94 11.67
C ASP A 13 -1.40 -3.29 13.16
N GLN A 14 -1.66 -4.55 13.53
CA GLN A 14 -1.49 -5.04 14.92
C GLN A 14 -0.08 -4.84 15.50
N TYR A 15 0.94 -4.69 14.64
CA TYR A 15 2.32 -4.45 15.07
C TYR A 15 2.67 -2.97 15.18
N MET A 16 1.76 -2.06 14.81
CA MET A 16 1.98 -0.62 14.84
C MET A 16 2.40 -0.16 16.25
N GLY A 17 3.37 0.74 16.31
CA GLY A 17 4.00 1.17 17.57
C GLY A 17 5.07 0.21 18.11
N THR A 18 5.31 -0.94 17.47
CA THR A 18 6.37 -1.88 17.84
C THR A 18 7.47 -1.96 16.78
N LYS A 19 8.64 -2.48 17.16
CA LYS A 19 9.73 -2.76 16.20
C LYS A 19 9.33 -3.75 15.11
N LYS A 20 8.34 -4.61 15.36
CA LYS A 20 7.89 -5.64 14.41
C LYS A 20 7.18 -5.04 13.19
N PHE A 21 6.65 -3.83 13.29
CA PHE A 21 5.92 -3.19 12.17
C PHE A 21 6.78 -3.07 10.91
N PHE A 22 8.07 -2.77 11.08
CA PHE A 22 9.03 -2.57 9.99
C PHE A 22 9.60 -3.88 9.43
N THR A 23 9.52 -4.98 10.19
CA THR A 23 10.19 -6.25 9.86
C THR A 23 9.22 -7.34 9.42
N ASN A 24 7.94 -7.21 9.75
CA ASN A 24 6.93 -8.24 9.52
C ASN A 24 5.86 -7.69 8.56
N GLY A 25 5.95 -8.08 7.29
CA GLY A 25 5.02 -7.69 6.24
C GLY A 25 5.12 -8.63 5.05
N THR A 26 4.09 -8.66 4.21
CA THR A 26 4.04 -9.50 3.00
C THR A 26 4.37 -8.73 1.74
N GLY A 27 4.19 -7.41 1.73
CA GLY A 27 4.42 -6.58 0.54
C GLY A 27 3.49 -6.89 -0.64
N MET A 28 3.63 -6.08 -1.68
CA MET A 28 3.11 -6.31 -3.03
C MET A 28 4.28 -6.41 -4.00
N SER A 29 4.15 -7.23 -5.04
CA SER A 29 5.14 -7.29 -6.12
C SER A 29 4.85 -6.25 -7.21
N ALA A 30 5.84 -6.01 -8.09
CA ALA A 30 5.65 -5.16 -9.25
C ALA A 30 4.53 -5.71 -10.17
N GLU A 31 4.50 -7.02 -10.41
CA GLU A 31 3.49 -7.64 -11.27
C GLU A 31 2.09 -7.51 -10.69
N ALA A 32 1.92 -7.72 -9.38
CA ALA A 32 0.63 -7.56 -8.72
C ALA A 32 0.15 -6.10 -8.75
N THR A 33 1.08 -5.16 -8.58
CA THR A 33 0.81 -3.71 -8.65
C THR A 33 0.41 -3.32 -10.08
N GLU A 34 1.16 -3.76 -11.08
CA GLU A 34 0.82 -3.52 -12.49
C GLU A 34 -0.53 -4.11 -12.88
N TRP A 35 -0.80 -5.33 -12.45
CA TRP A 35 -2.07 -5.99 -12.74
C TRP A 35 -3.26 -5.19 -12.20
N LEU A 36 -3.18 -4.68 -10.96
CA LEU A 36 -4.24 -3.82 -10.39
C LEU A 36 -4.45 -2.55 -11.23
N ILE A 37 -3.37 -1.91 -11.68
CA ILE A 37 -3.45 -0.70 -12.53
C ILE A 37 -4.12 -1.02 -13.87
N ASP A 38 -3.79 -2.18 -14.45
CA ASP A 38 -4.34 -2.66 -15.71
C ASP A 38 -5.83 -3.04 -15.58
N GLN A 39 -6.30 -3.40 -14.38
CA GLN A 39 -7.74 -3.52 -14.07
C GLN A 39 -8.46 -2.16 -13.91
N GLY A 40 -7.75 -1.04 -14.10
CA GLY A 40 -8.28 0.31 -13.98
C GLY A 40 -8.30 0.86 -12.56
N VAL A 41 -7.63 0.21 -11.60
CA VAL A 41 -7.42 0.76 -10.26
C VAL A 41 -6.41 1.91 -10.34
N ARG A 42 -6.69 3.01 -9.63
CA ARG A 42 -5.79 4.18 -9.58
C ARG A 42 -5.37 4.55 -8.18
N VAL A 43 -6.11 4.09 -7.17
CA VAL A 43 -5.80 4.31 -5.76
C VAL A 43 -5.90 2.97 -5.06
N MET A 44 -4.88 2.62 -4.31
CA MET A 44 -4.84 1.41 -3.51
C MET A 44 -4.26 1.68 -2.12
N GLY A 45 -4.40 0.74 -1.19
CA GLY A 45 -3.86 0.91 0.14
C GLY A 45 -3.53 -0.40 0.82
N ILE A 46 -2.66 -0.35 1.84
CA ILE A 46 -2.22 -1.51 2.60
C ILE A 46 -2.06 -1.18 4.08
N ASP A 47 -2.36 -2.14 4.95
CA ASP A 47 -2.30 -2.04 6.41
C ASP A 47 -0.95 -2.49 7.01
N GLN A 48 0.15 -2.20 6.33
CA GLN A 48 1.50 -2.51 6.80
C GLN A 48 2.45 -1.32 6.59
N TRP A 49 3.71 -1.45 7.04
CA TRP A 49 4.70 -0.37 7.01
C TRP A 49 4.89 0.31 5.64
N GLY A 50 4.94 -0.50 4.57
CA GLY A 50 5.09 -0.02 3.20
C GLY A 50 4.34 -0.90 2.20
N TRP A 51 4.26 -0.46 0.95
CA TRP A 51 3.64 -1.19 -0.15
C TRP A 51 4.42 -2.46 -0.49
N ASP A 52 5.74 -2.36 -0.52
CA ASP A 52 6.66 -3.46 -0.82
C ASP A 52 6.94 -4.36 0.40
N LEU A 53 7.75 -5.39 0.16
CA LEU A 53 8.25 -6.26 1.22
C LEU A 53 9.06 -5.48 2.27
N PRO A 54 9.20 -6.01 3.51
CA PRO A 54 10.02 -5.39 4.53
C PRO A 54 11.45 -5.10 4.05
N LEU A 55 11.93 -3.87 4.26
CA LEU A 55 13.25 -3.44 3.80
C LEU A 55 14.40 -4.37 4.25
N PRO A 56 14.46 -4.87 5.50
CA PRO A 56 15.51 -5.81 5.91
C PRO A 56 15.51 -7.12 5.11
N TYR A 57 14.31 -7.59 4.73
CA TYR A 57 14.17 -8.78 3.88
C TYR A 57 14.69 -8.49 2.47
N MET A 58 14.30 -7.36 1.88
CA MET A 58 14.79 -6.96 0.55
C MET A 58 16.31 -6.79 0.53
N ILE A 59 16.90 -6.13 1.54
CA ILE A 59 18.36 -5.98 1.69
C ILE A 59 19.06 -7.34 1.69
N LYS A 60 18.54 -8.29 2.50
CA LYS A 60 19.12 -9.63 2.60
C LYS A 60 19.07 -10.33 1.23
N LYS A 61 17.91 -10.33 0.59
CA LYS A 61 17.71 -10.99 -0.71
C LYS A 61 18.56 -10.38 -1.81
N ALA A 62 18.62 -9.05 -1.90
CA ALA A 62 19.44 -8.32 -2.85
C ALA A 62 20.94 -8.67 -2.72
N LYS A 63 21.43 -8.83 -1.49
CA LYS A 63 22.81 -9.28 -1.24
C LYS A 63 23.03 -10.74 -1.65
N GLU A 64 22.10 -11.62 -1.29
CA GLU A 64 22.18 -13.06 -1.62
C GLU A 64 22.16 -13.30 -3.13
N THR A 65 21.37 -12.55 -3.88
CA THR A 65 21.23 -12.70 -5.33
C THR A 65 22.11 -11.75 -6.14
N ASN A 66 22.87 -10.87 -5.48
CA ASN A 66 23.60 -9.76 -6.09
C ASN A 66 22.73 -8.95 -7.08
N ASN A 67 21.49 -8.67 -6.70
CA ASN A 67 20.50 -8.00 -7.54
C ASN A 67 19.99 -6.72 -6.86
N PRO A 68 20.42 -5.53 -7.31
CA PRO A 68 19.96 -4.25 -6.77
C PRO A 68 18.54 -3.88 -7.20
N GLU A 69 17.97 -4.55 -8.21
CA GLU A 69 16.63 -4.23 -8.72
C GLU A 69 15.53 -4.64 -7.73
N LEU A 70 15.82 -5.53 -6.77
CA LEU A 70 14.84 -6.04 -5.79
C LEU A 70 14.33 -4.97 -4.79
N PHE A 71 14.88 -3.76 -4.83
CA PHE A 71 14.46 -2.68 -3.94
C PHE A 71 13.28 -1.94 -4.54
N TRP A 72 12.16 -1.94 -3.82
CA TRP A 72 11.01 -1.07 -4.12
C TRP A 72 10.41 -1.29 -5.51
N GLU A 73 10.51 -2.52 -6.03
CA GLU A 73 10.04 -2.89 -7.37
C GLU A 73 8.58 -2.49 -7.59
N ALA A 74 7.73 -2.62 -6.56
CA ALA A 74 6.33 -2.23 -6.67
C ALA A 74 6.15 -0.72 -6.62
N HIS A 75 6.84 0.05 -5.76
CA HIS A 75 6.85 1.52 -5.85
C HIS A 75 7.31 2.04 -7.23
N LEU A 76 8.34 1.42 -7.83
CA LEU A 76 8.90 1.85 -9.10
C LEU A 76 7.96 1.65 -10.29
N VAL A 77 6.88 0.89 -10.13
CA VAL A 77 5.77 0.86 -11.10
C VAL A 77 5.21 2.26 -11.33
N GLY A 78 5.20 3.11 -10.29
CA GLY A 78 4.65 4.47 -10.34
C GLY A 78 5.40 5.39 -11.30
N CYS A 79 6.66 5.06 -11.62
CA CYS A 79 7.45 5.81 -12.60
C CYS A 79 7.00 5.59 -14.05
N ARG A 80 6.26 4.50 -14.32
CA ARG A 80 5.83 4.10 -15.68
C ARG A 80 4.32 3.99 -15.85
N LYS A 81 3.57 3.73 -14.77
CA LYS A 81 2.11 3.65 -14.77
C LYS A 81 1.55 4.53 -13.65
N GLU A 82 0.57 5.37 -13.99
CA GLU A 82 -0.05 6.30 -13.05
C GLU A 82 -0.93 5.59 -12.02
N TYR A 83 -0.59 5.74 -10.74
CA TYR A 83 -1.43 5.37 -9.60
C TYR A 83 -0.94 6.08 -8.32
N CYS A 84 -1.74 6.00 -7.26
CA CYS A 84 -1.33 6.32 -5.90
C CYS A 84 -1.56 5.10 -4.98
N HIS A 85 -0.70 4.92 -3.98
CA HIS A 85 -0.98 3.99 -2.89
C HIS A 85 -0.98 4.69 -1.53
N ILE A 86 -1.55 4.01 -0.54
CA ILE A 86 -1.63 4.44 0.84
C ILE A 86 -1.00 3.34 1.68
N GLU A 87 -0.06 3.70 2.53
CA GLU A 87 0.63 2.78 3.43
C GLU A 87 0.16 3.02 4.86
N GLN A 88 0.41 2.05 5.75
CA GLN A 88 0.15 2.17 7.18
C GLN A 88 -1.33 2.41 7.51
N LEU A 89 -2.23 1.87 6.69
CA LEU A 89 -3.65 1.80 7.06
C LEU A 89 -3.83 0.98 8.34
N THR A 90 -4.93 1.24 9.03
CA THR A 90 -5.34 0.50 10.23
C THR A 90 -6.81 0.15 10.14
N ASN A 91 -7.26 -0.78 10.98
CA ASN A 91 -8.67 -1.15 11.15
C ASN A 91 -9.32 -1.74 9.88
N LEU A 92 -8.54 -2.29 8.95
CA LEU A 92 -9.11 -2.97 7.77
C LEU A 92 -9.91 -4.23 8.16
N ASP A 93 -9.64 -4.82 9.33
CA ASP A 93 -10.43 -5.89 9.94
C ASP A 93 -11.89 -5.51 10.23
N ALA A 94 -12.18 -4.23 10.41
CA ALA A 94 -13.53 -3.76 10.72
C ALA A 94 -14.41 -3.57 9.47
N LEU A 95 -13.86 -3.73 8.27
CA LEU A 95 -14.54 -3.47 7.01
C LEU A 95 -15.09 -4.76 6.38
N PRO A 96 -16.27 -4.73 5.74
CA PRO A 96 -16.67 -5.83 4.87
C PRO A 96 -15.77 -5.90 3.63
N LEU A 97 -15.82 -7.00 2.88
CA LEU A 97 -14.99 -7.16 1.68
C LEU A 97 -15.29 -6.13 0.57
N SER A 98 -16.51 -5.61 0.54
CA SER A 98 -16.94 -4.56 -0.41
C SER A 98 -18.23 -3.90 0.08
N GLY A 99 -18.69 -2.87 -0.63
CA GLY A 99 -19.96 -2.18 -0.31
C GLY A 99 -19.80 -0.92 0.56
N PHE A 100 -18.60 -0.36 0.62
CA PHE A 100 -18.30 0.89 1.34
C PHE A 100 -17.53 1.86 0.43
N LYS A 101 -17.50 3.14 0.83
CA LYS A 101 -16.74 4.18 0.14
C LYS A 101 -15.47 4.48 0.93
N VAL A 102 -14.40 4.83 0.23
CA VAL A 102 -13.14 5.29 0.85
C VAL A 102 -12.86 6.71 0.39
N ALA A 103 -12.51 7.58 1.33
CA ALA A 103 -12.02 8.92 1.04
C ALA A 103 -10.64 9.11 1.67
N VAL A 104 -9.76 9.79 0.94
CA VAL A 104 -8.34 9.97 1.26
C VAL A 104 -8.06 11.47 1.24
N PHE A 105 -7.66 12.02 2.39
CA PHE A 105 -7.42 13.45 2.56
C PHE A 105 -5.94 13.70 2.86
N PRO A 106 -5.04 13.74 1.85
CA PRO A 106 -3.64 14.04 2.04
C PRO A 106 -3.40 15.53 2.30
N LEU A 107 -2.34 15.87 3.03
CA LEU A 107 -1.88 17.26 3.11
C LEU A 107 -1.41 17.74 1.73
N LYS A 108 -1.82 18.96 1.33
CA LYS A 108 -1.41 19.57 0.07
C LYS A 108 -0.05 20.25 0.21
N ILE A 109 1.02 19.47 0.07
CA ILE A 109 2.41 19.95 0.19
C ILE A 109 2.97 20.20 -1.21
N MET A 110 3.40 21.44 -1.50
CA MET A 110 3.96 21.81 -2.80
C MET A 110 5.26 21.06 -3.08
N GLY A 111 5.37 20.44 -4.26
CA GLY A 111 6.57 19.73 -4.71
C GLY A 111 6.82 18.37 -4.02
N ALA A 112 5.94 17.94 -3.10
CA ALA A 112 6.07 16.64 -2.45
C ALA A 112 5.49 15.51 -3.31
N SER A 113 6.14 14.36 -3.31
CA SER A 113 5.65 13.13 -3.96
C SER A 113 4.61 12.38 -3.12
N ALA A 114 4.57 12.63 -1.80
CA ALA A 114 3.66 11.99 -0.86
C ALA A 114 3.39 12.90 0.34
N ALA A 115 2.32 12.62 1.07
CA ALA A 115 1.98 13.31 2.30
C ALA A 115 1.20 12.39 3.25
N PRO A 116 1.27 12.61 4.58
CA PRO A 116 0.33 12.01 5.51
C PRO A 116 -1.11 12.33 5.09
N ALA A 117 -2.00 11.35 5.24
CA ALA A 117 -3.40 11.48 4.88
C ALA A 117 -4.30 11.00 6.01
N ARG A 118 -5.45 11.66 6.16
CA ARG A 118 -6.57 11.09 6.89
C ARG A 118 -7.37 10.22 5.93
N VAL A 119 -7.38 8.92 6.15
CA VAL A 119 -8.18 7.97 5.36
C VAL A 119 -9.38 7.53 6.17
N VAL A 120 -10.55 7.53 5.53
CA VAL A 120 -11.82 7.14 6.16
C VAL A 120 -12.57 6.19 5.26
N ALA A 121 -13.16 5.17 5.87
CA ALA A 121 -14.20 4.35 5.26
C ALA A 121 -15.57 4.90 5.68
N MET A 122 -16.47 5.03 4.72
CA MET A 122 -17.84 5.47 4.92
C MET A 122 -18.77 4.31 4.59
N MET A 123 -19.50 3.86 5.60
CA MET A 123 -20.54 2.85 5.48
C MET A 123 -21.85 3.56 5.10
N GLU A 124 -22.64 2.98 4.21
CA GLU A 124 -24.02 3.45 4.05
C GLU A 124 -24.81 2.97 5.28
N GLU A 125 -25.56 3.87 5.90
CA GLU A 125 -26.53 3.49 6.93
C GLU A 125 -27.63 2.66 6.26
N GLY A 126 -27.92 1.49 6.83
CA GLY A 126 -29.04 0.65 6.41
C GLY A 126 -30.36 1.14 6.97
#